data_AF-A0A0F3NSN7-F1
#
_entry.id   AF-A0A0F3NSN7-F1
#
_cell.length_a   1.000
_cell.length_b   1.000
_cell.length_c   1.000
_cell.angle_alpha   90.00
_cell.angle_beta   90.00
_cell.angle_gamma   90.00
#
_symmetry.space_group_name_H-M   'P 1'
#
loop_
_entity.id
_entity.type
_entity.pdbx_description
1 polymer ?
#
loop_
_entity_poly.entity_id
_entity_poly.type
_entity_poly.pdbx_seq_one_letter_code
_entity_poly.pdbx_strand_id
1 'polypeptide(L)' 'MILNYQRKKQKNPLTKNDKKNNCRLAGERVVNETVIGMLKRFKIIADKYRNRRKRLGLRFNLISGIYNFELT' A
#
# COMPACT_ATOMS: atom_id res chain seq x y z
N MET A 1 -9.36 2.77 -3.40
CA MET A 1 -10.06 1.73 -4.18
C MET A 1 -9.65 0.38 -3.61
N ILE A 2 -10.51 -0.29 -2.83
CA ILE A 2 -10.18 -1.59 -2.25
C ILE A 2 -10.35 -2.62 -3.37
N LEU A 3 -9.24 -3.06 -3.96
CA LEU A 3 -9.24 -4.23 -4.85
C LEU A 3 -9.75 -5.42 -4.02
N ASN A 4 -10.91 -5.94 -4.41
CA ASN A 4 -11.57 -7.06 -3.73
C ASN A 4 -10.66 -8.30 -3.83
N TYR A 5 -9.80 -8.52 -2.84
CA TYR A 5 -8.82 -9.60 -2.82
C TYR A 5 -9.52 -10.91 -2.44
N GLN A 6 -9.96 -11.66 -3.44
CA GLN A 6 -10.49 -13.01 -3.23
C GLN A 6 -9.36 -14.03 -3.29
N ARG A 7 -9.01 -14.60 -2.12
CA ARG A 7 -8.01 -15.66 -2.01
C ARG A 7 -8.59 -16.96 -2.58
N LYS A 8 -8.38 -17.22 -3.89
CA LYS A 8 -8.84 -18.48 -4.52
C LYS A 8 -8.12 -19.68 -3.90
N LYS A 9 -8.88 -20.73 -3.58
CA LYS A 9 -8.37 -22.03 -3.10
C LYS A 9 -7.47 -22.63 -4.19
N GLN A 10 -6.26 -23.04 -3.80
CA GLN A 10 -5.16 -23.50 -4.66
C GLN A 10 -5.44 -24.77 -5.48
N LYS A 11 -6.68 -25.31 -5.41
CA LYS A 11 -7.04 -26.64 -5.92
C LYS A 11 -7.34 -26.68 -7.43
N ASN A 12 -7.55 -25.54 -8.09
CA ASN A 12 -7.88 -25.48 -9.51
C ASN A 12 -6.85 -24.65 -10.30
N PRO A 13 -6.40 -25.12 -11.49
CA PRO A 13 -5.53 -24.34 -12.37
C PRO A 13 -6.16 -23.00 -12.75
N LEU A 14 -5.34 -21.94 -12.76
CA LEU A 14 -5.78 -20.61 -13.20
C LEU A 14 -6.13 -20.62 -14.68
N THR A 15 -7.30 -20.08 -15.03
CA THR A 15 -7.66 -19.87 -16.43
C THR A 15 -6.71 -18.87 -17.09
N LYS A 16 -6.62 -18.88 -18.43
CA LYS A 16 -5.78 -17.91 -19.16
C LYS A 16 -6.16 -16.45 -18.84
N ASN A 17 -7.45 -16.19 -18.64
CA ASN A 17 -7.94 -14.86 -18.27
C ASN A 17 -7.55 -14.48 -16.83
N ASP A 18 -7.65 -15.42 -15.88
CA ASP A 18 -7.20 -15.19 -14.50
C ASP A 18 -5.70 -14.84 -14.45
N LYS A 19 -4.87 -15.53 -15.24
CA LYS A 19 -3.42 -15.25 -15.31
C LYS A 19 -3.13 -13.84 -15.82
N LYS A 20 -3.82 -13.39 -16.90
CA LYS A 20 -3.68 -12.04 -17.43
C LYS A 20 -4.09 -10.98 -16.41
N ASN A 21 -5.21 -11.19 -15.71
CA ASN A 21 -5.67 -10.29 -14.66
C ASN A 21 -4.70 -10.23 -13.48
N ASN A 22 -4.18 -11.38 -13.03
CA ASN A 22 -3.18 -11.42 -11.97
C ASN A 22 -1.89 -10.70 -12.36
N CYS A 23 -1.46 -10.80 -13.62
CA CYS A 23 -0.29 -10.08 -14.13
C CYS A 23 -0.50 -8.56 -14.06
N ARG A 24 -1.65 -8.06 -14.53
CA ARG A 24 -2.00 -6.63 -14.43
C ARG A 24 -2.02 -6.15 -12.97
N LEU A 25 -2.68 -6.91 -12.10
CA LEU A 25 -2.76 -6.58 -10.67
C LEU A 25 -1.38 -6.62 -9.99
N ALA A 26 -0.50 -7.54 -10.40
CA ALA A 26 0.86 -7.57 -9.89
C ALA A 26 1.63 -6.30 -10.27
N GLY A 27 1.51 -5.84 -11.52
CA GLY A 27 2.10 -4.57 -11.95
C GLY A 27 1.64 -3.37 -11.13
N GLU A 28 0.33 -3.28 -10.87
CA GLU A 28 -0.25 -2.22 -10.02
C GLU A 28 0.23 -2.31 -8.57
N ARG A 29 0.48 -3.51 -8.04
CA ARG A 29 0.98 -3.71 -6.67
C ARG A 29 2.41 -3.24 -6.50
N VAL A 30 3.29 -3.44 -7.48
CA VAL A 30 4.71 -3.04 -7.37
C VAL A 30 4.85 -1.55 -7.07
N VAL A 31 4.07 -0.70 -7.75
CA VAL A 31 4.06 0.74 -7.50
C VAL A 31 3.58 1.04 -6.09
N ASN A 32 2.48 0.43 -5.66
CA ASN A 32 1.92 0.62 -4.32
C ASN A 32 2.85 0.12 -3.22
N GLU A 33 3.54 -0.99 -3.42
CA GLU A 33 4.51 -1.58 -2.47
C GLU A 33 5.69 -0.63 -2.23
N THR A 34 6.17 0.03 -3.28
CA THR A 34 7.24 1.04 -3.19
C THR A 34 6.81 2.20 -2.28
N VAL A 35 5.60 2.74 -2.51
CA VAL A 35 5.04 3.82 -1.68
C VAL A 35 4.82 3.37 -0.24
N ILE A 36 4.23 2.18 -0.04
CA ILE A 36 3.98 1.63 1.30
C ILE A 36 5.31 1.39 2.04
N GLY A 37 6.36 0.94 1.34
CA GLY A 37 7.69 0.75 1.90
C GLY A 37 8.27 2.06 2.44
N MET A 38 8.18 3.14 1.67
CA MET A 38 8.58 4.48 2.11
C MET A 38 7.76 4.95 3.31
N LEU A 39 6.43 4.82 3.26
CA LEU A 39 5.55 5.24 4.36
C LEU A 39 5.80 4.46 5.65
N LYS A 40 6.14 3.16 5.57
CA LYS A 40 6.47 2.35 6.73
C LYS A 40 7.81 2.71 7.39
N ARG A 41 8.64 3.58 6.79
CA ARG A 41 9.83 4.13 7.48
C ARG A 41 9.42 5.02 8.66
N PHE A 42 8.24 5.63 8.59
CA PHE A 42 7.71 6.44 9.68
C PHE A 42 7.06 5.56 10.74
N LYS A 43 7.60 5.54 11.97
CA LYS A 43 7.07 4.74 13.09
C LYS A 43 5.59 4.97 13.40
N ILE A 44 5.08 6.17 13.10
CA ILE A 44 3.64 6.49 13.22
C ILE A 44 2.74 5.63 12.33
N ILE A 45 3.27 5.14 11.20
CA ILE A 45 2.59 4.25 10.25
C ILE A 45 2.99 2.78 10.51
N ALA A 46 4.25 2.53 10.87
CA ALA A 46 4.77 1.17 11.08
C ALA A 46 4.24 0.51 12.37
N ASP A 47 4.14 1.27 13.45
CA ASP A 47 3.80 0.76 14.78
C ASP A 47 2.36 1.08 15.17
N LYS A 48 1.84 0.36 16.17
CA LYS A 48 0.57 0.71 16.81
C LYS A 48 0.67 2.11 17.41
N TYR A 49 -0.04 3.06 16.81
CA TYR A 49 -0.02 4.45 17.26
C TYR A 49 -0.60 4.60 18.67
N ARG A 50 0.21 5.07 19.63
CA ARG A 50 -0.18 5.21 21.05
C ARG A 50 -0.54 6.64 21.49
N ASN A 51 -0.32 7.64 20.65
CA ASN A 51 -0.58 9.05 20.99
C ASN A 51 -2.05 9.44 20.77
N ARG A 52 -2.62 10.27 21.66
CA ARG A 52 -3.96 10.87 21.43
C ARG A 52 -3.94 11.61 20.09
N ARG A 53 -4.88 11.28 19.19
CA ARG A 53 -4.93 11.68 17.77
C ARG A 53 -5.07 13.20 17.49
N LYS A 54 -4.90 14.07 18.49
CA LYS A 54 -5.06 15.53 18.39
C LYS A 54 -4.27 16.18 17.25
N ARG A 55 -3.10 15.64 16.88
CA ARG A 55 -2.25 16.15 15.79
C ARG A 55 -1.99 15.13 14.69
N LEU A 56 -2.87 14.14 14.52
CA LEU A 56 -2.69 13.10 13.50
C LEU A 56 -2.61 13.71 12.10
N GLY A 57 -3.56 14.60 11.75
CA GLY A 57 -3.58 15.28 10.45
C GLY A 57 -2.29 16.05 10.15
N LEU A 58 -1.80 16.84 11.11
CA LEU A 58 -0.54 17.58 10.94
C LEU A 58 0.64 16.65 10.65
N ARG A 59 0.75 15.52 11.37
CA ARG A 59 1.82 14.55 11.17
C ARG A 59 1.75 13.88 9.80
N PHE A 60 0.55 13.55 9.32
CA PHE A 60 0.36 13.03 7.97
C PHE A 60 0.67 14.06 6.88
N ASN A 61 0.28 15.32 7.08
CA ASN A 61 0.60 16.40 6.13
C ASN A 61 2.12 16.59 5.99
N LEU A 62 2.85 16.54 7.10
CA LEU A 62 4.32 16.65 7.07
C LEU A 62 4.97 15.44 6.36
N ILE A 63 4.48 14.22 6.61
CA ILE A 63 4.98 13.02 5.91
C ILE A 63 4.73 13.11 4.40
N SER A 64 3.55 13.57 4.00
CA SER A 64 3.23 13.82 2.58
C SER A 64 4.17 14.86 1.96
N GLY A 65 4.44 15.96 2.69
CA GLY A 65 5.40 16.97 2.26
C GLY A 65 6.81 16.43 2.05
N ILE A 66 7.31 15.61 2.99
CA ILE A 66 8.63 14.96 2.90
C ILE A 66 8.67 14.01 1.70
N TYR A 67 7.65 13.19 1.52
CA TYR A 67 7.58 12.26 0.39
C TYR A 67 7.57 13.00 -0.96
N ASN A 68 6.78 14.06 -1.08
CA ASN A 68 6.72 14.86 -2.31
C ASN A 68 8.05 15.58 -2.58
N PHE A 69 8.76 16.01 -1.53
CA PHE A 69 10.09 16.60 -1.66
C PHE A 69 11.13 15.58 -2.14
N GLU A 70 11.09 14.34 -1.66
CA GLU A 70 11.99 13.26 -2.10
C GLU A 70 11.69 12.75 -3.53
N LEU A 71 10.47 12.99 -4.03
CA LEU A 71 10.08 12.63 -5.40
C LEU A 71 10.46 13.69 -6.45
N THR A 72 10.74 14.92 -6.02
CA THR A 72 11.12 16.05 -6.89
C THR A 72 12.63 16.04 -7.09
#